data_AF-A0A521MKG4-F1
#
_entry.id   AF-A0A521MKG4-F1
#
_cell.length_a   1.000
_cell.length_b   1.000
_cell.length_c   1.000
_cell.angle_alpha   90.00
_cell.angle_beta   90.00
_cell.angle_gamma   90.00
#
_symmetry.space_group_name_H-M   'P 1'
#
loop_
_entity.id
_entity.type
_entity.pdbx_description
1 polymer ?
#
loop_
_entity_poly.entity_id
_entity_poly.type
_entity_poly.pdbx_seq_one_letter_code
_entity_poly.pdbx_strand_id
1 'polypeptide(L)'
;MRRTILITGLILLLLSACRKIAETTELNTEHYLENRTRDFIYKTIEMAHAEQKERLSMTLALVDFSTIERRQFDDKVDILIASISDTDVESFVPGANIKNAIKTNEAGANSKLGRVTRAVFYIKDEKVMEGNIIEISSANYSTEQIESHFQEIIRAKRKDFSGNINVNFLDRRPCNNFTIKNGLSVSSRVLKSRTGRGNPNSGLALNAVYCIDWYWVTRYFWADGSVTQTEQYVGTTCGDNIAPNEAGGGYSTPIDSLCAQAKKLANDAGFGNAIGDLQSRLADSVENGYRMTRNNVTGTFNYSFVAGTKAGVNPLTDYAGTMDGFIHNHTNGLELTFTLTDLRALYYIYDNGRMNNPSAFTLAVLLPNSRIQILRISDVSAFASFGVANLTNSTFNNFVNRVGGVFSTSNTYEQETNAFLGAIHGGGLTLYEADANSLSSGAWRLEPPDNALIAIKRIYCTY
;
A
#
# COMPACT_ATOMS: atom_id res chain seq x y z
N MET A 1 38.90 31.35 -13.88
CA MET A 1 37.75 30.86 -14.68
C MET A 1 36.57 30.65 -13.74
N ARG A 2 35.35 31.06 -14.08
CA ARG A 2 34.16 30.76 -13.26
C ARG A 2 33.70 29.34 -13.61
N ARG A 3 33.75 28.40 -12.66
CA ARG A 3 32.98 27.16 -12.77
C ARG A 3 31.54 27.44 -12.34
N THR A 4 30.64 27.09 -13.22
CA THR A 4 29.19 27.03 -13.05
C THR A 4 28.85 25.51 -12.98
N ILE A 5 28.00 25.03 -12.06
CA ILE A 5 27.84 23.60 -11.71
C ILE A 5 26.39 23.15 -11.41
N LEU A 6 25.85 22.20 -12.18
CA LEU A 6 24.42 22.11 -12.45
C LEU A 6 23.57 21.35 -11.42
N ILE A 7 22.74 22.11 -10.68
CA ILE A 7 21.71 21.57 -9.79
C ILE A 7 20.74 20.70 -10.59
N THR A 8 20.63 19.43 -10.20
CA THR A 8 19.82 18.41 -10.87
C THR A 8 18.78 17.88 -9.90
N GLY A 9 17.53 17.74 -10.37
CA GLY A 9 16.42 17.16 -9.60
C GLY A 9 15.09 17.90 -9.78
N LEU A 10 14.16 17.26 -10.50
CA LEU A 10 12.69 17.36 -10.33
C LEU A 10 12.04 16.33 -11.25
N ILE A 11 11.49 15.24 -10.69
CA ILE A 11 10.45 14.32 -11.20
C ILE A 11 10.45 13.11 -10.24
N LEU A 12 9.47 13.04 -9.32
CA LEU A 12 9.15 11.78 -8.63
C LEU A 12 7.79 11.78 -7.91
N LEU A 13 6.98 12.82 -8.13
CA LEU A 13 5.74 13.07 -7.39
C LEU A 13 4.73 13.76 -8.33
N LEU A 14 4.14 12.91 -9.18
CA LEU A 14 2.85 13.11 -9.85
C LEU A 14 1.95 11.87 -9.66
N LEU A 15 2.36 10.95 -8.77
CA LEU A 15 1.79 9.61 -8.59
C LEU A 15 1.01 9.44 -7.26
N SER A 16 1.17 10.38 -6.30
CA SER A 16 0.59 10.25 -4.95
C SER A 16 -0.92 10.54 -4.85
N ALA A 17 -1.48 11.24 -5.85
CA ALA A 17 -2.74 11.97 -5.72
C ALA A 17 -4.02 11.11 -5.61
N CYS A 18 -4.00 9.84 -6.06
CA CYS A 18 -5.20 8.99 -6.10
C CYS A 18 -5.48 8.18 -4.80
N ARG A 19 -4.84 8.47 -3.63
CA ARG A 19 -5.02 7.66 -2.39
C ARG A 19 -5.12 8.40 -1.03
N LYS A 20 -5.37 9.73 -0.94
CA LYS A 20 -5.36 10.45 0.38
C LYS A 20 -6.16 11.77 0.49
N ILE A 21 -7.25 11.83 1.28
CA ILE A 21 -7.95 13.08 1.72
C ILE A 21 -8.59 12.97 3.12
N ALA A 22 -8.29 13.96 3.99
CA ALA A 22 -9.12 14.61 5.03
C ALA A 22 -8.25 15.79 5.55
N GLU A 23 -8.53 17.06 5.19
CA GLU A 23 -9.20 18.12 6.00
C GLU A 23 -8.39 18.56 7.26
N THR A 24 -8.22 19.85 7.57
CA THR A 24 -9.22 20.95 7.62
C THR A 24 -8.76 22.36 7.13
N THR A 25 -9.74 23.16 6.67
CA THR A 25 -9.91 24.65 6.72
C THR A 25 -8.78 25.67 6.42
N GLU A 26 -9.03 26.49 5.38
CA GLU A 26 -8.80 27.96 5.21
C GLU A 26 -7.36 28.57 5.33
N LEU A 27 -6.95 29.56 4.52
CA LEU A 27 -7.64 30.31 3.43
C LEU A 27 -6.63 30.86 2.38
N ASN A 28 -7.14 31.08 1.16
CA ASN A 28 -6.60 31.89 0.05
C ASN A 28 -5.67 31.21 -1.00
N THR A 29 -5.97 31.51 -2.27
CA THR A 29 -5.29 31.31 -3.59
C THR A 29 -4.27 30.19 -3.92
N GLU A 30 -3.60 29.50 -2.99
CA GLU A 30 -2.39 28.71 -3.34
C GLU A 30 -2.65 27.31 -3.95
N HIS A 31 -3.67 26.60 -3.48
CA HIS A 31 -3.63 25.12 -3.36
C HIS A 31 -3.58 24.26 -4.65
N TYR A 32 -3.63 24.85 -5.85
CA TYR A 32 -4.05 24.10 -7.05
C TYR A 32 -2.94 23.62 -8.00
N LEU A 33 -1.97 24.47 -8.36
CA LEU A 33 -0.70 23.98 -8.94
C LEU A 33 0.21 23.35 -7.86
N GLU A 34 -0.07 23.67 -6.60
CA GLU A 34 0.73 23.33 -5.43
C GLU A 34 0.87 21.82 -5.21
N ASN A 35 -0.22 21.05 -5.18
CA ASN A 35 -0.16 19.58 -5.06
C ASN A 35 0.39 18.85 -6.31
N ARG A 36 0.84 19.56 -7.35
CA ARG A 36 1.70 19.02 -8.42
C ARG A 36 3.13 19.55 -8.41
N THR A 37 3.40 20.61 -7.65
CA THR A 37 4.70 21.32 -7.62
C THR A 37 5.43 21.07 -6.30
N ARG A 38 4.76 21.22 -5.16
CA ARG A 38 5.22 20.79 -3.83
C ARG A 38 5.50 19.29 -3.81
N ASP A 39 4.64 18.52 -4.49
CA ASP A 39 4.83 17.08 -4.69
C ASP A 39 6.19 16.88 -5.41
N PHE A 40 6.34 17.35 -6.66
CA PHE A 40 7.58 17.35 -7.45
C PHE A 40 8.84 17.82 -6.69
N ILE A 41 8.72 18.74 -5.73
CA ILE A 41 9.80 19.26 -4.87
C ILE A 41 10.30 18.24 -3.83
N TYR A 42 9.47 17.36 -3.24
CA TYR A 42 9.91 16.65 -2.01
C TYR A 42 10.97 15.56 -2.22
N LYS A 43 10.86 14.66 -3.20
CA LYS A 43 11.92 13.65 -3.45
C LYS A 43 13.17 14.23 -4.14
N THR A 44 13.10 15.47 -4.60
CA THR A 44 14.29 16.26 -4.98
C THR A 44 15.12 16.65 -3.75
N ILE A 45 14.49 16.82 -2.57
CA ILE A 45 15.18 17.20 -1.33
C ILE A 45 15.93 16.00 -0.72
N GLU A 46 15.40 14.79 -0.80
CA GLU A 46 16.10 13.58 -0.32
C GLU A 46 17.37 13.29 -1.13
N MET A 47 17.30 13.40 -2.46
CA MET A 47 18.48 13.31 -3.33
C MET A 47 19.56 14.33 -2.95
N ALA A 48 19.15 15.55 -2.58
CA ALA A 48 20.06 16.63 -2.18
C ALA A 48 20.70 16.46 -0.77
N HIS A 49 20.24 15.51 0.05
CA HIS A 49 20.79 15.25 1.39
C HIS A 49 21.83 14.11 1.41
N ALA A 50 21.82 13.21 0.43
CA ALA A 50 22.72 12.04 0.40
C ALA A 50 24.12 12.35 -0.17
N GLU A 51 24.22 13.19 -1.21
CA GLU A 51 25.45 13.40 -1.99
C GLU A 51 26.44 14.44 -1.41
N GLN A 52 26.66 14.35 -0.09
CA GLN A 52 27.84 14.80 0.68
C GLN A 52 28.60 16.11 0.30
N LYS A 53 28.64 17.04 1.28
CA LYS A 53 29.76 17.98 1.55
C LYS A 53 30.69 18.39 0.36
N GLU A 54 30.18 19.15 -0.61
CA GLU A 54 30.78 20.47 -0.99
C GLU A 54 29.87 21.27 -1.92
N ARG A 55 30.27 22.50 -2.30
CA ARG A 55 29.33 23.61 -2.61
C ARG A 55 29.47 24.16 -4.04
N LEU A 56 28.45 23.99 -4.88
CA LEU A 56 28.49 24.24 -6.34
C LEU A 56 27.13 24.80 -6.89
N SER A 57 27.04 25.51 -8.05
CA SER A 57 25.77 26.16 -8.54
C SER A 57 25.70 26.58 -10.05
N MET A 58 24.52 26.48 -10.72
CA MET A 58 24.20 26.74 -12.16
C MET A 58 22.65 26.80 -12.36
N THR A 59 21.99 26.70 -13.54
CA THR A 59 22.42 26.42 -14.94
C THR A 59 21.46 25.60 -15.80
N LEU A 60 20.51 24.86 -15.20
CA LEU A 60 19.37 24.17 -15.85
C LEU A 60 19.60 23.71 -17.31
N ALA A 61 20.29 22.58 -17.50
CA ALA A 61 20.53 21.98 -18.79
C ALA A 61 19.26 21.35 -19.37
N LEU A 62 19.19 21.27 -20.70
CA LEU A 62 18.06 20.67 -21.40
C LEU A 62 18.02 19.16 -21.15
N VAL A 63 16.88 18.69 -20.64
CA VAL A 63 16.45 17.31 -20.88
C VAL A 63 15.61 17.35 -22.16
N ASP A 64 16.26 17.04 -23.27
CA ASP A 64 15.59 16.76 -24.54
C ASP A 64 14.93 15.37 -24.46
N PHE A 65 13.68 15.29 -24.92
CA PHE A 65 12.86 14.08 -24.90
C PHE A 65 12.76 13.41 -26.29
N SER A 66 13.32 14.02 -27.33
CA SER A 66 13.33 13.48 -28.71
C SER A 66 14.18 12.21 -28.89
N THR A 67 14.99 11.85 -27.89
CA THR A 67 16.03 10.81 -27.95
C THR A 67 15.94 9.79 -26.79
N ILE A 68 14.73 9.51 -26.28
CA ILE A 68 14.54 8.46 -25.25
C ILE A 68 14.35 7.08 -25.89
N GLU A 69 15.46 6.53 -26.40
CA GLU A 69 15.70 5.10 -26.32
C GLU A 69 16.45 4.81 -25.01
N ARG A 70 15.70 4.34 -24.00
CA ARG A 70 16.19 3.76 -22.73
C ARG A 70 17.37 4.47 -22.04
N ARG A 71 17.10 5.51 -21.26
CA ARG A 71 18.06 5.99 -20.23
C ARG A 71 17.98 5.10 -18.98
N GLN A 72 19.02 4.31 -18.73
CA GLN A 72 19.24 3.73 -17.41
C GLN A 72 19.57 4.83 -16.41
N PHE A 73 19.04 4.68 -15.19
CA PHE A 73 19.61 5.27 -13.97
C PHE A 73 20.39 4.15 -13.24
N ASP A 74 21.43 4.51 -12.48
CA ASP A 74 22.37 3.53 -11.90
C ASP A 74 21.69 2.49 -10.98
N ASP A 75 20.57 2.84 -10.35
CA ASP A 75 19.77 1.97 -9.47
C ASP A 75 18.68 1.13 -10.19
N LYS A 76 18.85 0.80 -11.48
CA LYS A 76 17.94 -0.07 -12.29
C LYS A 76 16.46 0.36 -12.34
N VAL A 77 16.16 1.62 -12.08
CA VAL A 77 14.82 2.19 -12.20
C VAL A 77 14.70 2.89 -13.54
N ASP A 78 13.89 2.33 -14.45
CA ASP A 78 13.61 2.91 -15.76
C ASP A 78 12.22 3.59 -15.72
N ILE A 79 12.09 4.80 -16.28
CA ILE A 79 10.77 5.38 -16.61
C ILE A 79 10.57 5.23 -18.11
N LEU A 80 9.67 4.34 -18.50
CA LEU A 80 9.31 4.12 -19.90
C LEU A 80 8.06 4.93 -20.25
N ILE A 81 8.19 5.84 -21.21
CA ILE A 81 7.04 6.49 -21.86
C ILE A 81 6.87 5.82 -23.22
N ALA A 82 5.75 5.14 -23.43
CA ALA A 82 5.43 4.46 -24.68
C ALA A 82 4.30 5.17 -25.42
N SER A 83 4.50 5.41 -26.71
CA SER A 83 3.42 5.63 -27.67
C SER A 83 2.59 4.35 -27.77
N ILE A 84 1.29 4.44 -27.50
CA ILE A 84 0.35 3.32 -27.58
C ILE A 84 -0.80 3.70 -28.51
N SER A 85 -1.23 2.78 -29.37
CA SER A 85 -2.50 2.92 -30.06
C SER A 85 -3.66 2.66 -29.08
N ASP A 86 -4.88 3.10 -29.44
CA ASP A 86 -6.09 2.79 -28.69
C ASP A 86 -6.43 1.28 -28.63
N THR A 87 -5.69 0.42 -29.35
CA THR A 87 -5.91 -1.04 -29.40
C THR A 87 -4.89 -1.89 -28.64
N ASP A 88 -3.70 -1.39 -28.27
CA ASP A 88 -2.61 -2.23 -27.73
C ASP A 88 -2.61 -2.42 -26.21
N VAL A 89 -3.36 -1.58 -25.50
CA VAL A 89 -3.32 -1.44 -24.02
C VAL A 89 -3.54 -2.75 -23.27
N GLU A 90 -4.41 -3.62 -23.77
CA GLU A 90 -4.85 -4.84 -23.08
C GLU A 90 -3.74 -5.91 -22.92
N SER A 91 -2.58 -5.70 -23.55
CA SER A 91 -1.40 -6.55 -23.41
C SER A 91 -0.51 -6.23 -22.19
N PHE A 92 -0.71 -5.07 -21.53
CA PHE A 92 0.18 -4.58 -20.46
C PHE A 92 -0.24 -5.04 -19.05
N VAL A 93 0.11 -6.28 -18.70
CA VAL A 93 -0.08 -6.83 -17.36
C VAL A 93 1.12 -6.49 -16.45
N PRO A 94 0.91 -6.02 -15.19
CA PRO A 94 2.00 -5.85 -14.22
C PRO A 94 2.83 -7.12 -14.03
N GLY A 95 4.16 -6.97 -13.94
CA GLY A 95 5.09 -8.10 -13.89
C GLY A 95 5.41 -8.79 -15.23
N ALA A 96 4.77 -8.40 -16.34
CA ALA A 96 5.18 -8.85 -17.67
C ALA A 96 6.60 -8.35 -18.05
N ASN A 97 7.33 -9.14 -18.84
CA ASN A 97 8.67 -8.78 -19.29
C ASN A 97 8.61 -7.84 -20.50
N ILE A 98 9.24 -6.66 -20.36
CA ILE A 98 9.11 -5.49 -21.25
C ILE A 98 9.38 -5.83 -22.73
N LYS A 99 10.31 -6.76 -23.00
CA LYS A 99 10.75 -7.13 -24.36
C LYS A 99 9.62 -7.66 -25.26
N ASN A 100 8.52 -8.15 -24.69
CA ASN A 100 7.37 -8.65 -25.44
C ASN A 100 6.21 -7.64 -25.55
N ALA A 101 6.23 -6.55 -24.77
CA ALA A 101 5.10 -5.65 -24.60
C ALA A 101 5.15 -4.41 -25.52
N ILE A 102 6.36 -3.90 -25.84
CA ILE A 102 6.51 -2.73 -26.70
C ILE A 102 6.40 -3.13 -28.18
N LYS A 103 5.17 -3.19 -28.71
CA LYS A 103 4.94 -3.07 -30.15
C LYS A 103 4.84 -1.60 -30.52
N THR A 104 5.78 -1.11 -31.32
CA THR A 104 5.73 0.23 -31.93
C THR A 104 4.70 0.26 -33.06
N ASN A 105 3.43 0.44 -32.71
CA ASN A 105 2.38 0.63 -33.71
C ASN A 105 2.33 2.09 -34.18
N GLU A 106 2.52 2.30 -35.48
CA GLU A 106 2.29 3.59 -36.14
C GLU A 106 0.79 3.93 -36.07
N ALA A 107 0.47 5.17 -35.70
CA ALA A 107 -0.91 5.55 -35.38
C ALA A 107 -1.77 5.74 -36.63
N GLY A 108 -2.89 5.03 -36.71
CA GLY A 108 -3.96 5.29 -37.68
C GLY A 108 -4.64 6.63 -37.42
N ALA A 109 -4.10 7.71 -37.99
CA ALA A 109 -4.49 9.08 -37.71
C ALA A 109 -5.88 9.46 -38.29
N ASN A 110 -6.94 9.31 -37.49
CA ASN A 110 -8.26 9.86 -37.81
C ASN A 110 -8.29 11.38 -37.51
N SER A 111 -8.21 12.19 -38.57
CA SER A 111 -7.50 13.47 -38.58
C SER A 111 -8.39 14.72 -38.47
N LYS A 112 -9.17 14.87 -37.39
CA LYS A 112 -9.91 16.13 -37.10
C LYS A 112 -9.95 16.64 -35.66
N LEU A 113 -9.46 15.88 -34.68
CA LEU A 113 -9.26 16.36 -33.30
C LEU A 113 -7.86 15.95 -32.86
N GLY A 114 -7.09 16.88 -32.29
CA GLY A 114 -5.80 16.54 -31.72
C GLY A 114 -6.02 15.63 -30.51
N ARG A 115 -5.53 14.40 -30.57
CA ARG A 115 -5.58 13.45 -29.45
C ARG A 115 -4.32 12.59 -29.44
N VAL A 116 -3.59 12.61 -28.32
CA VAL A 116 -2.33 11.87 -28.11
C VAL A 116 -2.44 11.03 -26.85
N THR A 117 -2.26 9.72 -26.98
CA THR A 117 -2.31 8.75 -25.88
C THR A 117 -0.91 8.20 -25.60
N ARG A 118 -0.45 8.24 -24.35
CA ARG A 118 0.86 7.73 -23.90
C ARG A 118 0.70 6.88 -22.66
N ALA A 119 1.31 5.71 -22.64
CA ALA A 119 1.50 4.96 -21.40
C ALA A 119 2.78 5.41 -20.72
N VAL A 120 2.72 5.68 -19.42
CA VAL A 120 3.89 5.96 -18.57
C VAL A 120 4.00 4.83 -17.57
N PHE A 121 5.08 4.06 -17.65
CA PHE A 121 5.36 2.93 -16.77
C PHE A 121 6.47 3.27 -15.79
N TYR A 122 6.30 2.84 -14.55
CA TYR A 122 7.37 2.76 -13.55
C TYR A 122 7.92 1.33 -13.57
N ILE A 123 9.19 1.20 -13.96
CA ILE A 123 9.89 -0.09 -14.09
C ILE A 123 10.99 -0.20 -13.04
N LYS A 124 11.09 -1.38 -12.44
CA LYS A 124 12.20 -1.76 -11.57
C LYS A 124 12.60 -3.21 -11.87
N ASP A 125 13.91 -3.48 -11.92
CA ASP A 125 14.46 -4.83 -12.18
C ASP A 125 13.82 -5.53 -13.42
N GLU A 126 13.72 -4.79 -14.53
CA GLU A 126 13.07 -5.17 -15.80
C GLU A 126 11.57 -5.55 -15.73
N LYS A 127 10.87 -5.25 -14.62
CA LYS A 127 9.43 -5.47 -14.47
C LYS A 127 8.66 -4.14 -14.40
N VAL A 128 7.51 -4.09 -15.06
CA VAL A 128 6.51 -3.03 -14.84
C VAL A 128 5.91 -3.21 -13.44
N MET A 129 6.15 -2.23 -12.58
CA MET A 129 5.61 -2.17 -11.21
C MET A 129 4.26 -1.46 -11.20
N GLU A 130 4.17 -0.32 -11.87
CA GLU A 130 2.97 0.51 -12.02
C GLU A 130 2.92 1.13 -13.42
N GLY A 131 1.76 1.64 -13.81
CA GLY A 131 1.65 2.51 -14.98
C GLY A 131 0.33 3.27 -15.07
N ASN A 132 0.33 4.33 -15.86
CA ASN A 132 -0.84 5.15 -16.16
C ASN A 132 -0.91 5.48 -17.65
N ILE A 133 -2.12 5.53 -18.19
CA ILE A 133 -2.43 6.02 -19.54
C ILE A 133 -2.75 7.52 -19.43
N ILE A 134 -1.89 8.34 -20.01
CA ILE A 134 -2.08 9.78 -20.14
C ILE A 134 -2.60 10.06 -21.56
N GLU A 135 -3.78 10.65 -21.65
CA GLU A 135 -4.37 11.10 -22.91
C GLU A 135 -4.55 12.62 -22.87
N ILE A 136 -4.02 13.32 -23.87
CA ILE A 136 -4.24 14.75 -24.08
C ILE A 136 -5.13 14.92 -25.30
N SER A 137 -6.20 15.72 -25.18
CA SER A 137 -7.08 16.05 -26.31
C SER A 137 -7.36 17.56 -26.42
N SER A 138 -7.47 18.07 -27.65
CA SER A 138 -7.80 19.47 -27.94
C SER A 138 -8.58 19.60 -29.25
N ALA A 139 -9.46 20.61 -29.31
CA ALA A 139 -10.10 21.06 -30.54
C ALA A 139 -9.30 22.18 -31.25
N ASN A 140 -8.29 22.75 -30.58
CA ASN A 140 -7.53 23.91 -31.05
C ASN A 140 -6.09 23.57 -31.46
N TYR A 141 -5.64 22.34 -31.21
CA TYR A 141 -4.32 21.81 -31.55
C TYR A 141 -4.51 20.56 -32.41
N SER A 142 -3.65 20.37 -33.41
CA SER A 142 -3.55 19.10 -34.13
C SER A 142 -2.84 18.03 -33.27
N THR A 143 -2.88 16.77 -33.69
CA THR A 143 -2.17 15.68 -32.99
C THR A 143 -0.67 15.94 -32.95
N GLU A 144 -0.09 16.44 -34.05
CA GLU A 144 1.33 16.78 -34.19
C GLU A 144 1.73 17.92 -33.26
N GLN A 145 0.85 18.91 -33.07
CA GLN A 145 1.08 20.02 -32.13
C GLN A 145 0.93 19.60 -30.66
N ILE A 146 0.06 18.63 -30.34
CA ILE A 146 0.02 18.04 -29.00
C ILE A 146 1.28 17.19 -28.76
N GLU A 147 1.74 16.46 -29.77
CA GLU A 147 2.96 15.65 -29.71
C GLU A 147 4.20 16.48 -29.43
N SER A 148 4.48 17.48 -30.28
CA SER A 148 5.67 18.34 -30.17
C SER A 148 5.73 19.14 -28.87
N HIS A 149 4.61 19.28 -28.17
CA HIS A 149 4.48 20.04 -26.92
C HIS A 149 3.99 19.20 -25.73
N PHE A 150 3.97 17.87 -25.83
CA PHE A 150 3.39 16.97 -24.81
C PHE A 150 3.95 17.23 -23.41
N GLN A 151 5.28 17.33 -23.30
CA GLN A 151 5.98 17.65 -22.04
C GLN A 151 5.65 19.04 -21.50
N GLU A 152 5.41 20.02 -22.38
CA GLU A 152 5.08 21.40 -21.98
C GLU A 152 3.62 21.51 -21.52
N ILE A 153 2.72 20.77 -22.15
CA ILE A 153 1.29 20.69 -21.79
C ILE A 153 1.13 20.00 -20.42
N ILE A 154 1.77 18.85 -20.21
CA ILE A 154 1.72 18.10 -18.93
C ILE A 154 2.32 18.90 -17.77
N ARG A 155 3.34 19.74 -18.04
CA ARG A 155 3.96 20.65 -17.07
C ARG A 155 3.27 22.03 -16.98
N ALA A 156 2.11 22.20 -17.59
CA ALA A 156 1.32 23.45 -17.62
C ALA A 156 2.11 24.70 -18.07
N LYS A 157 3.13 24.52 -18.93
CA LYS A 157 3.96 25.61 -19.48
C LYS A 157 3.31 26.32 -20.67
N ARG A 158 2.47 25.63 -21.45
CA ARG A 158 1.74 26.21 -22.59
C ARG A 158 0.58 27.09 -22.14
N LYS A 159 0.86 28.39 -21.97
CA LYS A 159 -0.11 29.47 -21.67
C LYS A 159 -1.23 29.65 -22.69
N ASP A 160 -1.13 28.97 -23.82
CA ASP A 160 -2.03 28.99 -24.97
C ASP A 160 -2.71 27.63 -25.22
N PHE A 161 -2.40 26.60 -24.43
CA PHE A 161 -3.07 25.30 -24.56
C PHE A 161 -4.48 25.37 -23.97
N SER A 162 -5.46 24.84 -24.72
CA SER A 162 -6.82 24.61 -24.26
C SER A 162 -7.28 23.21 -24.68
N GLY A 163 -7.80 22.42 -23.75
CA GLY A 163 -8.08 21.00 -23.98
C GLY A 163 -8.33 20.23 -22.69
N ASN A 164 -8.29 18.90 -22.77
CA ASN A 164 -8.39 18.01 -21.63
C ASN A 164 -7.15 17.13 -21.50
N ILE A 165 -6.80 16.78 -20.25
CA ILE A 165 -5.79 15.78 -19.91
C ILE A 165 -6.47 14.72 -19.05
N ASN A 166 -6.65 13.53 -19.60
CA ASN A 166 -7.14 12.34 -18.91
C ASN A 166 -5.94 11.51 -18.41
N VAL A 167 -6.06 10.96 -17.21
CA VAL A 167 -5.08 10.05 -16.59
C VAL A 167 -5.81 8.85 -16.03
N ASN A 168 -5.66 7.71 -16.68
CA ASN A 168 -6.30 6.44 -16.34
C ASN A 168 -5.25 5.44 -15.86
N PHE A 169 -5.65 4.45 -15.08
CA PHE A 169 -4.84 3.26 -14.81
C PHE A 169 -4.68 2.42 -16.10
N LEU A 170 -3.76 1.45 -16.11
CA LEU A 170 -3.53 0.57 -17.27
C LEU A 170 -4.78 -0.22 -17.69
N ASP A 171 -5.63 -0.61 -16.73
CA ASP A 171 -6.95 -1.24 -16.95
C ASP A 171 -8.04 -0.26 -17.45
N ARG A 172 -7.64 0.94 -17.90
CA ARG A 172 -8.47 2.05 -18.35
C ARG A 172 -9.41 2.64 -17.29
N ARG A 173 -9.40 2.19 -16.03
CA ARG A 173 -10.18 2.86 -14.97
C ARG A 173 -9.63 4.28 -14.78
N PRO A 174 -10.48 5.33 -14.85
CA PRO A 174 -10.01 6.70 -14.84
C PRO A 174 -9.68 7.19 -13.41
N CYS A 175 -8.49 7.75 -13.21
CA CYS A 175 -7.99 8.24 -11.91
C CYS A 175 -8.14 9.77 -11.80
N ASN A 176 -7.70 10.52 -12.82
CA ASN A 176 -7.88 11.98 -12.90
C ASN A 176 -8.29 12.44 -14.30
N ASN A 177 -9.03 13.55 -14.36
CA ASN A 177 -9.23 14.36 -15.56
C ASN A 177 -8.96 15.84 -15.21
N PHE A 178 -8.37 16.59 -16.13
CA PHE A 178 -8.14 18.03 -16.03
C PHE A 178 -8.63 18.71 -17.29
N THR A 179 -9.41 19.79 -17.16
CA THR A 179 -9.73 20.68 -18.29
C THR A 179 -8.88 21.94 -18.16
N ILE A 180 -8.17 22.28 -19.23
CA ILE A 180 -7.29 23.45 -19.32
C ILE A 180 -7.88 24.43 -20.33
N LYS A 181 -7.84 25.72 -19.99
CA LYS A 181 -8.10 26.84 -20.90
C LYS A 181 -6.97 27.86 -20.76
N ASN A 182 -6.31 28.19 -21.87
CA ASN A 182 -5.18 29.13 -21.91
C ASN A 182 -4.11 28.83 -20.85
N GLY A 183 -3.67 27.57 -20.79
CA GLY A 183 -2.67 27.06 -19.85
C GLY A 183 -3.09 27.01 -18.37
N LEU A 184 -4.25 27.57 -18.00
CA LEU A 184 -4.82 27.47 -16.67
C LEU A 184 -5.78 26.29 -16.61
N SER A 185 -5.62 25.42 -15.61
CA SER A 185 -6.63 24.39 -15.35
C SER A 185 -7.88 25.07 -14.76
N VAL A 186 -9.03 24.85 -15.39
CA VAL A 186 -10.33 25.42 -14.99
C VAL A 186 -11.21 24.40 -14.28
N SER A 187 -10.91 23.11 -14.42
CA SER A 187 -11.48 22.06 -13.59
C SER A 187 -10.56 20.86 -13.47
N SER A 188 -10.63 20.17 -12.33
CA SER A 188 -10.06 18.84 -12.14
C SER A 188 -11.12 17.91 -11.56
N ARG A 189 -11.16 16.68 -12.07
CA ARG A 189 -12.09 15.63 -11.69
C ARG A 189 -11.29 14.43 -11.21
N VAL A 190 -11.54 13.99 -9.98
CA VAL A 190 -10.84 12.88 -9.33
C VAL A 190 -11.85 11.81 -8.92
N LEU A 191 -11.52 10.54 -9.15
CA LEU A 191 -12.35 9.44 -8.68
C LEU A 191 -12.08 9.23 -7.19
N LYS A 192 -13.12 9.33 -6.35
CA LYS A 192 -13.02 9.04 -4.91
C LYS A 192 -13.96 7.92 -4.52
N SER A 193 -13.48 7.04 -3.65
CA SER A 193 -14.31 6.11 -2.89
C SER A 193 -14.90 6.79 -1.64
N ARG A 194 -16.12 6.41 -1.29
CA ARG A 194 -16.62 6.40 0.09
C ARG A 194 -16.96 4.96 0.45
N THR A 195 -16.67 4.54 1.67
CA THR A 195 -17.32 3.34 2.23
C THR A 195 -18.80 3.65 2.40
N GLY A 196 -19.67 2.95 1.66
CA GLY A 196 -21.10 3.15 1.75
C GLY A 196 -21.57 2.88 3.18
N ARG A 197 -22.44 3.76 3.71
CA ARG A 197 -23.15 3.46 4.96
C ARG A 197 -24.16 2.37 4.65
N GLY A 198 -23.85 1.12 5.02
CA GLY A 198 -24.79 0.00 4.94
C GLY A 198 -26.14 0.42 5.52
N ASN A 199 -27.21 0.25 4.74
CA ASN A 199 -28.51 0.89 5.00
C ASN A 199 -29.06 0.48 6.38
N PRO A 200 -29.16 1.38 7.37
CA PRO A 200 -29.63 1.00 8.71
C PRO A 200 -31.11 0.60 8.73
N ASN A 201 -31.87 0.91 7.68
CA ASN A 201 -33.30 0.63 7.57
C ASN A 201 -33.60 -0.66 6.79
N SER A 202 -32.61 -1.39 6.27
CA SER A 202 -32.84 -2.77 5.83
C SER A 202 -32.94 -3.66 7.06
N GLY A 203 -34.17 -3.90 7.55
CA GLY A 203 -34.49 -4.65 8.77
C GLY A 203 -34.14 -6.15 8.77
N LEU A 204 -33.20 -6.58 7.91
CA LEU A 204 -32.58 -7.89 7.87
C LEU A 204 -31.09 -7.69 8.17
N ALA A 205 -30.74 -7.81 9.44
CA ALA A 205 -29.37 -7.60 9.92
C ALA A 205 -28.41 -8.73 9.48
N LEU A 206 -27.11 -8.49 9.71
CA LEU A 206 -25.95 -9.41 9.60
C LEU A 206 -25.26 -9.53 8.21
N ASN A 207 -25.96 -9.45 7.09
CA ASN A 207 -25.33 -9.49 5.75
C ASN A 207 -25.12 -8.11 5.12
N ALA A 208 -24.42 -7.22 5.85
CA ALA A 208 -24.03 -5.90 5.33
C ALA A 208 -22.86 -6.03 4.34
N VAL A 209 -23.17 -6.22 3.05
CA VAL A 209 -22.17 -6.28 1.99
C VAL A 209 -21.35 -4.99 1.97
N TYR A 210 -20.02 -5.10 2.06
CA TYR A 210 -19.14 -3.94 2.05
C TYR A 210 -19.05 -3.36 0.64
N CYS A 211 -19.87 -2.35 0.43
CA CYS A 211 -20.06 -1.63 -0.81
C CYS A 211 -19.28 -0.32 -0.78
N ILE A 212 -18.42 -0.12 -1.78
CA ILE A 212 -17.64 1.11 -1.98
C ILE A 212 -18.37 1.94 -3.02
N ASP A 213 -18.89 3.09 -2.61
CA ASP A 213 -19.58 4.05 -3.47
C ASP A 213 -18.54 4.97 -4.12
N TRP A 214 -18.50 5.00 -5.44
CA TRP A 214 -17.55 5.81 -6.19
C TRP A 214 -18.18 7.12 -6.66
N TYR A 215 -17.47 8.22 -6.47
CA TYR A 215 -17.89 9.57 -6.83
C TYR A 215 -16.84 10.27 -7.69
N TRP A 216 -17.28 10.86 -8.79
CA TRP A 216 -16.56 11.91 -9.49
C TRP A 216 -16.65 13.19 -8.70
N VAL A 217 -15.58 13.51 -7.98
CA VAL A 217 -15.46 14.83 -7.35
C VAL A 217 -14.81 15.77 -8.35
N THR A 218 -15.62 16.65 -8.93
CA THR A 218 -15.16 17.69 -9.86
C THR A 218 -15.01 19.00 -9.08
N ARG A 219 -13.82 19.59 -9.14
CA ARG A 219 -13.55 20.96 -8.65
C ARG A 219 -13.45 21.89 -9.84
N TYR A 220 -14.03 23.08 -9.73
CA TYR A 220 -13.97 24.16 -10.70
C TYR A 220 -13.21 25.35 -10.09
N PHE A 221 -12.40 26.01 -10.91
CA PHE A 221 -11.46 27.04 -10.48
C PHE A 221 -11.77 28.34 -11.20
N TRP A 222 -12.14 29.36 -10.43
CA TRP A 222 -12.66 30.61 -10.93
C TRP A 222 -11.57 31.69 -10.96
N ALA A 223 -11.78 32.75 -11.75
CA ALA A 223 -10.76 33.79 -11.99
C ALA A 223 -10.47 34.67 -10.76
N ASP A 224 -11.34 34.63 -9.74
CA ASP A 224 -11.18 35.26 -8.43
C ASP A 224 -10.38 34.39 -7.44
N GLY A 225 -9.94 33.19 -7.85
CA GLY A 225 -9.25 32.21 -6.99
C GLY A 225 -10.20 31.35 -6.15
N SER A 226 -11.52 31.53 -6.24
CA SER A 226 -12.48 30.66 -5.57
C SER A 226 -12.55 29.27 -6.20
N VAL A 227 -12.98 28.29 -5.40
CA VAL A 227 -13.09 26.89 -5.83
C VAL A 227 -14.47 26.36 -5.44
N THR A 228 -15.24 25.89 -6.43
CA THR A 228 -16.49 25.16 -6.18
C THR A 228 -16.30 23.67 -6.45
N GLN A 229 -17.04 22.82 -5.74
CA GLN A 229 -16.93 21.36 -5.86
C GLN A 229 -18.32 20.75 -6.12
N THR A 230 -18.40 19.85 -7.09
CA THR A 230 -19.56 18.98 -7.32
C THR A 230 -19.17 17.52 -7.17
N GLU A 231 -20.12 16.68 -6.78
CA GLU A 231 -19.92 15.24 -6.64
C GLU A 231 -20.98 14.52 -7.46
N GLN A 232 -20.55 13.74 -8.46
CA GLN A 232 -21.41 12.89 -9.27
C GLN A 232 -21.14 11.43 -8.92
N TYR A 233 -22.15 10.74 -8.39
CA TYR A 233 -22.07 9.29 -8.16
C TYR A 233 -21.83 8.54 -9.48
N VAL A 234 -20.93 7.57 -9.46
CA VAL A 234 -20.46 6.79 -10.63
C VAL A 234 -21.04 5.38 -10.61
N GLY A 235 -21.15 4.79 -9.43
CA GLY A 235 -21.52 3.40 -9.21
C GLY A 235 -20.96 2.89 -7.90
N THR A 236 -21.35 1.68 -7.52
CA THR A 236 -20.89 1.00 -6.31
C THR A 236 -20.19 -0.29 -6.68
N THR A 237 -19.01 -0.55 -6.11
CA THR A 237 -18.39 -1.89 -6.14
C THR A 237 -18.58 -2.55 -4.78
N CYS A 238 -19.38 -3.61 -4.75
CA CYS A 238 -19.56 -4.44 -3.57
C CYS A 238 -18.59 -5.63 -3.61
N GLY A 239 -18.05 -6.02 -2.45
CA GLY A 239 -17.12 -7.15 -2.37
C GLY A 239 -17.82 -8.49 -2.42
N ASP A 240 -17.74 -9.19 -3.56
CA ASP A 240 -18.30 -10.54 -3.77
C ASP A 240 -17.48 -11.63 -3.06
N ASN A 241 -17.43 -11.58 -1.72
CA ASN A 241 -17.03 -12.70 -0.87
C ASN A 241 -18.22 -13.63 -0.56
N ILE A 242 -19.04 -13.92 -1.56
CA ILE A 242 -20.09 -14.94 -1.52
C ILE A 242 -19.65 -16.08 -2.43
N ALA A 243 -18.98 -17.08 -1.86
CA ALA A 243 -18.85 -18.38 -2.51
C ALA A 243 -20.27 -18.93 -2.80
N PRO A 244 -20.53 -19.49 -3.99
CA PRO A 244 -21.89 -19.83 -4.39
C PRO A 244 -22.44 -21.03 -3.59
N ASN A 245 -23.30 -20.72 -2.62
CA ASN A 245 -24.32 -21.57 -2.01
C ASN A 245 -23.91 -23.02 -1.62
N GLU A 246 -23.55 -23.22 -0.36
CA GLU A 246 -24.09 -24.38 0.40
C GLU A 246 -24.73 -23.89 1.71
N ALA A 247 -25.78 -24.59 2.16
CA ALA A 247 -26.69 -24.09 3.18
C ALA A 247 -26.26 -24.46 4.60
N GLY A 248 -25.72 -23.48 5.34
CA GLY A 248 -25.40 -23.62 6.76
C GLY A 248 -25.63 -22.32 7.53
N GLY A 249 -26.54 -22.33 8.51
CA GLY A 249 -26.90 -21.15 9.30
C GLY A 249 -25.85 -20.75 10.34
N GLY A 250 -24.79 -20.07 9.90
CA GLY A 250 -23.78 -19.45 10.78
C GLY A 250 -24.02 -17.96 10.99
N TYR A 251 -24.04 -17.49 12.24
CA TYR A 251 -24.16 -16.06 12.56
C TYR A 251 -22.85 -15.31 12.26
N SER A 252 -22.74 -14.72 11.07
CA SER A 252 -21.65 -13.81 10.70
C SER A 252 -21.79 -12.48 11.47
N THR A 253 -20.99 -12.32 12.53
CA THR A 253 -20.81 -11.00 13.17
C THR A 253 -20.20 -10.01 12.18
N PRO A 254 -20.55 -8.70 12.24
CA PRO A 254 -19.96 -7.68 11.37
C PRO A 254 -18.43 -7.72 11.39
N ILE A 255 -17.80 -7.57 10.21
CA ILE A 255 -16.34 -7.52 10.11
C ILE A 255 -15.88 -6.15 10.61
N ASP A 256 -15.55 -6.10 11.90
CA ASP A 256 -14.88 -4.97 12.54
C ASP A 256 -13.67 -4.50 11.71
N SER A 257 -13.46 -3.19 11.63
CA SER A 257 -12.23 -2.65 11.03
C SER A 257 -10.99 -3.16 11.78
N LEU A 258 -9.84 -3.20 11.13
CA LEU A 258 -8.63 -3.80 11.72
C LEU A 258 -8.19 -3.12 13.03
N CYS A 259 -8.29 -1.78 13.11
CA CYS A 259 -8.13 -1.05 14.39
C CYS A 259 -9.19 -1.42 15.42
N ALA A 260 -10.45 -1.64 15.03
CA ALA A 260 -11.51 -2.04 15.96
C ALA A 260 -11.31 -3.47 16.50
N GLN A 261 -10.76 -4.39 15.70
CA GLN A 261 -10.38 -5.72 16.17
C GLN A 261 -9.22 -5.66 17.17
N ALA A 262 -8.17 -4.90 16.87
CA ALA A 262 -7.06 -4.66 17.81
C ALA A 262 -7.56 -3.99 19.12
N LYS A 263 -8.48 -3.02 19.02
CA LYS A 263 -9.11 -2.37 20.19
C LYS A 263 -9.99 -3.32 21.01
N LYS A 264 -10.76 -4.21 20.37
CA LYS A 264 -11.50 -5.28 21.07
C LYS A 264 -10.57 -6.24 21.80
N LEU A 265 -9.42 -6.58 21.20
CA LEU A 265 -8.43 -7.46 21.79
C LEU A 265 -7.70 -6.82 22.98
N ALA A 266 -7.30 -5.55 22.89
CA ALA A 266 -6.75 -4.81 24.04
C ALA A 266 -7.73 -4.67 25.22
N ASN A 267 -9.04 -4.61 24.92
CA ASN A 267 -10.10 -4.56 25.92
C ASN A 267 -10.49 -5.95 26.47
N ASP A 268 -9.95 -7.05 25.93
CA ASP A 268 -10.21 -8.40 26.42
C ASP A 268 -9.32 -8.66 27.66
N ALA A 269 -9.94 -8.84 28.82
CA ALA A 269 -9.22 -9.03 30.07
C ALA A 269 -8.37 -10.31 30.09
N GLY A 270 -8.75 -11.34 29.32
CA GLY A 270 -7.95 -12.55 29.16
C GLY A 270 -6.66 -12.28 28.37
N PHE A 271 -6.74 -11.45 27.32
CA PHE A 271 -5.57 -10.98 26.57
C PHE A 271 -4.61 -10.20 27.47
N GLY A 272 -5.12 -9.23 28.22
CA GLY A 272 -4.32 -8.43 29.17
C GLY A 272 -3.62 -9.30 30.21
N ASN A 273 -4.32 -10.30 30.78
CA ASN A 273 -3.75 -11.25 31.73
C ASN A 273 -2.67 -12.15 31.10
N ALA A 274 -2.90 -12.64 29.88
CA ALA A 274 -1.93 -13.47 29.15
C ALA A 274 -0.64 -12.68 28.82
N ILE A 275 -0.77 -11.42 28.40
CA ILE A 275 0.40 -10.54 28.18
C ILE A 275 1.11 -10.23 29.50
N GLY A 276 0.39 -10.04 30.61
CA GLY A 276 1.00 -9.83 31.93
C GLY A 276 1.82 -11.02 32.44
N ASP A 277 1.32 -12.25 32.29
CA ASP A 277 2.07 -13.47 32.59
C ASP A 277 3.31 -13.58 31.69
N LEU A 278 3.15 -13.42 30.37
CA LEU A 278 4.26 -13.44 29.41
C LEU A 278 5.32 -12.35 29.69
N GLN A 279 4.92 -11.17 30.15
CA GLN A 279 5.84 -10.08 30.52
C GLN A 279 6.68 -10.46 31.74
N SER A 280 6.12 -11.19 32.71
CA SER A 280 6.87 -11.75 33.83
C SER A 280 7.89 -12.83 33.42
N ARG A 281 7.71 -13.44 32.23
CA ARG A 281 8.55 -14.50 31.66
C ARG A 281 9.60 -14.03 30.66
N LEU A 282 9.77 -12.72 30.44
CA LEU A 282 10.83 -12.21 29.54
C LEU A 282 12.26 -12.58 30.02
N ALA A 283 12.41 -12.93 31.30
CA ALA A 283 13.64 -13.43 31.90
C ALA A 283 13.78 -14.97 31.90
N ASP A 284 12.80 -15.74 31.42
CA ASP A 284 12.90 -17.19 31.31
C ASP A 284 13.93 -17.61 30.26
N SER A 285 14.51 -18.81 30.40
CA SER A 285 15.46 -19.38 29.42
C SER A 285 14.80 -20.04 28.21
N VAL A 286 13.47 -19.95 28.10
CA VAL A 286 12.64 -20.49 27.01
C VAL A 286 11.48 -19.53 26.75
N GLU A 287 11.04 -19.46 25.50
CA GLU A 287 9.77 -18.82 25.14
C GLU A 287 8.59 -19.55 25.79
N ASN A 288 7.49 -18.84 26.00
CA ASN A 288 6.20 -19.40 26.43
C ASN A 288 5.07 -18.77 25.61
N GLY A 289 3.88 -19.34 25.67
CA GLY A 289 2.73 -18.81 24.94
C GLY A 289 1.35 -19.21 25.45
N TYR A 290 0.34 -18.73 24.75
CA TYR A 290 -1.08 -18.95 25.00
C TYR A 290 -1.82 -19.19 23.69
N ARG A 291 -2.54 -20.32 23.59
CA ARG A 291 -3.54 -20.56 22.55
C ARG A 291 -4.81 -19.79 22.87
N MET A 292 -5.35 -19.07 21.89
CA MET A 292 -6.62 -18.35 21.97
C MET A 292 -7.72 -19.20 21.32
N THR A 293 -8.82 -19.43 22.03
CA THR A 293 -10.00 -20.13 21.49
C THR A 293 -11.26 -19.35 21.82
N ARG A 294 -12.10 -19.05 20.83
CA ARG A 294 -13.36 -18.34 21.07
C ARG A 294 -14.40 -19.26 21.70
N ASN A 295 -15.00 -18.79 22.79
CA ASN A 295 -16.24 -19.36 23.29
C ASN A 295 -17.40 -18.83 22.44
N ASN A 296 -17.95 -19.67 21.58
CA ASN A 296 -19.03 -19.29 20.65
C ASN A 296 -20.37 -18.95 21.33
N VAL A 297 -20.52 -19.19 22.64
CA VAL A 297 -21.73 -18.83 23.41
C VAL A 297 -21.60 -17.41 24.01
N THR A 298 -20.42 -17.04 24.51
CA THR A 298 -20.18 -15.73 25.14
C THR A 298 -19.49 -14.71 24.22
N GLY A 299 -18.92 -15.16 23.10
CA GLY A 299 -18.10 -14.35 22.18
C GLY A 299 -16.68 -14.07 22.68
N THR A 300 -16.38 -14.33 23.95
CA THR A 300 -15.08 -14.08 24.61
C THR A 300 -14.02 -15.11 24.23
N PHE A 301 -12.75 -14.80 24.47
CA PHE A 301 -11.67 -15.75 24.28
C PHE A 301 -11.28 -16.48 25.58
N ASN A 302 -11.01 -17.77 25.46
CA ASN A 302 -10.33 -18.59 26.46
C ASN A 302 -8.84 -18.70 26.07
N TYR A 303 -7.95 -18.55 27.07
CA TYR A 303 -6.50 -18.57 26.88
C TYR A 303 -5.92 -19.80 27.57
N SER A 304 -5.26 -20.67 26.80
CA SER A 304 -4.64 -21.90 27.32
C SER A 304 -3.13 -21.85 27.16
N PHE A 305 -2.42 -21.84 28.29
CA PHE A 305 -0.96 -21.78 28.35
C PHE A 305 -0.30 -22.91 27.54
N VAL A 306 0.89 -22.60 27.02
CA VAL A 306 1.79 -23.48 26.29
C VAL A 306 3.20 -23.18 26.81
N ALA A 307 3.76 -24.10 27.60
CA ALA A 307 5.18 -24.05 27.93
C ALA A 307 6.00 -24.28 26.65
N GLY A 308 6.98 -23.42 26.37
CA GLY A 308 7.94 -23.66 25.30
C GLY A 308 9.14 -24.46 25.76
N THR A 309 10.15 -24.49 24.89
CA THR A 309 11.36 -25.31 25.04
C THR A 309 12.58 -24.52 24.59
N LYS A 310 13.78 -25.13 24.69
CA LYS A 310 15.00 -24.56 24.07
C LYS A 310 14.97 -24.54 22.54
N ALA A 311 13.97 -25.16 21.91
CA ALA A 311 13.70 -25.05 20.47
C ALA A 311 12.57 -24.06 20.15
N GLY A 312 12.26 -23.16 21.09
CA GLY A 312 11.13 -22.24 21.03
C GLY A 312 9.82 -22.84 21.53
N VAL A 313 8.72 -22.10 21.35
CA VAL A 313 7.35 -22.55 21.69
C VAL A 313 6.58 -23.05 20.46
N ASN A 314 5.92 -24.20 20.58
CA ASN A 314 5.11 -24.78 19.49
C ASN A 314 3.60 -24.65 19.81
N PRO A 315 2.83 -23.87 19.04
CA PRO A 315 1.41 -23.64 19.28
C PRO A 315 0.51 -24.89 19.15
N LEU A 316 1.04 -25.97 18.55
CA LEU A 316 0.30 -27.21 18.31
C LEU A 316 0.71 -28.37 19.22
N THR A 317 1.61 -28.15 20.20
CA THR A 317 1.93 -29.15 21.23
C THR A 317 0.65 -29.59 21.96
N ASP A 318 0.38 -30.89 21.92
CA ASP A 318 -0.81 -31.54 22.48
C ASP A 318 -2.15 -30.90 22.03
N TYR A 319 -2.20 -30.35 20.81
CA TYR A 319 -3.40 -29.69 20.28
C TYR A 319 -4.01 -30.40 19.06
N ALA A 320 -5.14 -31.06 19.29
CA ALA A 320 -5.95 -31.69 18.24
C ALA A 320 -7.11 -30.81 17.71
N GLY A 321 -7.31 -29.61 18.26
CA GLY A 321 -8.42 -28.72 17.91
C GLY A 321 -8.11 -27.67 16.83
N THR A 322 -8.90 -26.60 16.83
CA THR A 322 -8.78 -25.40 16.00
C THR A 322 -8.82 -24.13 16.87
N MET A 323 -7.98 -23.14 16.56
CA MET A 323 -7.77 -21.96 17.41
C MET A 323 -8.05 -20.64 16.66
N ASP A 324 -8.36 -19.58 17.39
CA ASP A 324 -8.59 -18.22 16.88
C ASP A 324 -7.30 -17.38 16.86
N GLY A 325 -6.27 -17.83 17.57
CA GLY A 325 -5.00 -17.12 17.66
C GLY A 325 -3.98 -17.83 18.55
N PHE A 326 -2.76 -17.29 18.53
CA PHE A 326 -1.66 -17.69 19.40
C PHE A 326 -0.87 -16.45 19.82
N ILE A 327 -0.39 -16.44 21.06
CA ILE A 327 0.40 -15.37 21.66
C ILE A 327 1.67 -16.01 22.23
N HIS A 328 2.86 -15.47 21.98
CA HIS A 328 4.08 -15.89 22.67
C HIS A 328 4.95 -14.73 23.14
N ASN A 329 6.05 -15.04 23.83
CA ASN A 329 7.09 -14.07 24.16
C ASN A 329 8.46 -14.49 23.62
N HIS A 330 9.17 -13.53 23.03
CA HIS A 330 10.62 -13.62 22.83
C HIS A 330 11.32 -13.24 24.14
N THR A 331 12.26 -14.07 24.60
CA THR A 331 13.01 -13.81 25.83
C THR A 331 14.26 -12.95 25.59
N ASN A 332 14.86 -12.45 26.66
CA ASN A 332 16.03 -11.57 26.60
C ASN A 332 17.19 -12.17 25.77
N GLY A 333 17.51 -11.55 24.63
CA GLY A 333 18.56 -11.98 23.71
C GLY A 333 18.07 -12.65 22.42
N LEU A 334 16.74 -12.85 22.28
CA LEU A 334 16.11 -13.21 21.01
C LEU A 334 15.73 -11.97 20.19
N GLU A 335 15.24 -12.20 18.97
CA GLU A 335 14.87 -11.19 17.97
C GLU A 335 13.88 -10.14 18.49
N LEU A 336 14.03 -8.91 18.00
CA LEU A 336 13.24 -7.73 18.36
C LEU A 336 12.04 -7.51 17.43
N THR A 337 11.61 -8.54 16.72
CA THR A 337 10.43 -8.62 15.84
C THR A 337 10.08 -10.09 15.63
N PHE A 338 8.92 -10.42 15.05
CA PHE A 338 8.62 -11.79 14.60
C PHE A 338 9.75 -12.43 13.77
N THR A 339 10.09 -13.68 14.05
CA THR A 339 11.07 -14.46 13.29
C THR A 339 10.47 -14.99 11.97
N LEU A 340 11.33 -15.49 11.08
CA LEU A 340 10.86 -16.27 9.91
C LEU A 340 10.26 -17.63 10.33
N THR A 341 10.64 -18.16 11.50
CA THR A 341 10.07 -19.39 12.06
C THR A 341 8.61 -19.17 12.48
N ASP A 342 8.26 -18.00 13.02
CA ASP A 342 6.88 -17.62 13.36
C ASP A 342 5.97 -17.55 12.13
N LEU A 343 6.48 -17.00 11.02
CA LEU A 343 5.77 -17.03 9.73
C LEU A 343 5.48 -18.46 9.29
N ARG A 344 6.46 -19.36 9.40
CA ARG A 344 6.29 -20.77 9.06
C ARG A 344 5.35 -21.48 10.04
N ALA A 345 5.36 -21.14 11.32
CA ALA A 345 4.38 -21.64 12.29
C ALA A 345 2.95 -21.18 11.94
N LEU A 346 2.76 -19.89 11.61
CA LEU A 346 1.48 -19.34 11.16
C LEU A 346 0.95 -20.06 9.92
N TYR A 347 1.80 -20.24 8.90
CA TYR A 347 1.42 -20.95 7.69
C TYR A 347 1.15 -22.44 7.96
N TYR A 348 1.91 -23.10 8.83
CA TYR A 348 1.65 -24.49 9.22
C TYR A 348 0.30 -24.66 9.95
N ILE A 349 -0.09 -23.72 10.83
CA ILE A 349 -1.43 -23.68 11.44
C ILE A 349 -2.50 -23.52 10.35
N TYR A 350 -2.30 -22.62 9.39
CA TYR A 350 -3.23 -22.38 8.27
C TYR A 350 -3.41 -23.62 7.39
N ASP A 351 -2.30 -24.16 6.87
CA ASP A 351 -2.23 -25.28 5.91
C ASP A 351 -2.81 -26.58 6.48
N ASN A 352 -2.67 -26.80 7.80
CA ASN A 352 -3.26 -27.94 8.50
C ASN A 352 -4.72 -27.69 8.98
N GLY A 353 -5.37 -26.62 8.51
CA GLY A 353 -6.76 -26.32 8.87
C GLY A 353 -6.98 -26.00 10.35
N ARG A 354 -5.95 -25.51 11.07
CA ARG A 354 -5.98 -25.29 12.53
C ARG A 354 -6.49 -23.91 12.94
N MET A 355 -6.89 -23.07 11.99
CA MET A 355 -7.50 -21.76 12.24
C MET A 355 -9.03 -21.85 12.21
N ASN A 356 -9.72 -21.35 13.24
CA ASN A 356 -11.19 -21.22 13.22
C ASN A 356 -11.67 -20.25 12.13
N ASN A 357 -10.92 -19.18 11.88
CA ASN A 357 -11.12 -18.25 10.78
C ASN A 357 -9.79 -17.54 10.45
N PRO A 358 -9.16 -17.82 9.29
CA PRO A 358 -7.88 -17.22 8.91
C PRO A 358 -7.87 -15.68 8.90
N SER A 359 -8.92 -15.01 8.40
CA SER A 359 -8.95 -13.53 8.33
C SER A 359 -9.24 -12.86 9.68
N ALA A 360 -9.73 -13.63 10.66
CA ALA A 360 -9.83 -13.20 12.05
C ALA A 360 -8.65 -13.69 12.92
N PHE A 361 -7.74 -14.49 12.38
CA PHE A 361 -6.65 -15.08 13.16
C PHE A 361 -5.75 -14.00 13.76
N THR A 362 -5.22 -14.27 14.94
CA THR A 362 -4.35 -13.36 15.68
C THR A 362 -3.08 -14.12 16.08
N LEU A 363 -1.96 -13.84 15.42
CA LEU A 363 -0.65 -14.19 15.96
C LEU A 363 -0.07 -12.96 16.66
N ALA A 364 0.41 -13.10 17.89
CA ALA A 364 0.99 -12.00 18.64
C ALA A 364 2.31 -12.42 19.32
N VAL A 365 3.29 -11.51 19.35
CA VAL A 365 4.56 -11.71 20.07
C VAL A 365 4.80 -10.54 21.02
N LEU A 366 5.12 -10.85 22.27
CA LEU A 366 5.66 -9.92 23.25
C LEU A 366 7.18 -9.95 23.19
N LEU A 367 7.79 -8.78 22.99
CA LEU A 367 9.22 -8.63 22.74
C LEU A 367 9.97 -8.18 24.02
N PRO A 368 11.30 -8.41 24.13
CA PRO A 368 12.08 -8.07 25.32
C PRO A 368 12.00 -6.59 25.74
N ASN A 369 11.75 -5.68 24.79
CA ASN A 369 11.56 -4.24 25.03
C ASN A 369 10.13 -3.86 25.49
N SER A 370 9.31 -4.83 25.91
CA SER A 370 7.89 -4.65 26.28
C SER A 370 7.00 -4.06 25.17
N ARG A 371 7.40 -4.17 23.89
CA ARG A 371 6.46 -4.01 22.77
C ARG A 371 5.75 -5.31 22.49
N ILE A 372 4.48 -5.22 22.13
CA ILE A 372 3.74 -6.31 21.51
C ILE A 372 3.61 -6.03 20.02
N GLN A 373 3.92 -7.02 19.18
CA GLN A 373 3.57 -7.03 17.78
C GLN A 373 2.42 -8.01 17.54
N ILE A 374 1.51 -7.70 16.62
CA ILE A 374 0.45 -8.61 16.16
C ILE A 374 0.56 -8.74 14.64
N LEU A 375 0.53 -9.96 14.14
CA LEU A 375 0.51 -10.30 12.73
C LEU A 375 -0.84 -10.94 12.37
N ARG A 376 -1.45 -10.46 11.28
CA ARG A 376 -2.76 -10.92 10.82
C ARG A 376 -2.81 -11.12 9.31
N ILE A 377 -3.64 -12.06 8.87
CA ILE A 377 -3.88 -12.35 7.46
C ILE A 377 -4.96 -11.37 6.95
N SER A 378 -4.54 -10.39 6.15
CA SER A 378 -5.43 -9.40 5.52
C SER A 378 -5.92 -9.82 4.13
N ASP A 379 -5.19 -10.73 3.46
CA ASP A 379 -5.65 -11.44 2.26
C ASP A 379 -5.24 -12.92 2.37
N VAL A 380 -6.24 -13.80 2.48
CA VAL A 380 -6.05 -15.24 2.65
C VAL A 380 -5.50 -15.91 1.38
N SER A 381 -5.84 -15.40 0.21
CA SER A 381 -5.38 -15.94 -1.08
C SER A 381 -3.92 -15.58 -1.35
N ALA A 382 -3.55 -14.32 -1.08
CA ALA A 382 -2.16 -13.87 -1.13
C ALA A 382 -1.30 -14.57 -0.07
N PHE A 383 -1.82 -14.79 1.15
CA PHE A 383 -1.09 -15.52 2.19
C PHE A 383 -0.89 -17.01 1.86
N ALA A 384 -1.90 -17.70 1.34
CA ALA A 384 -1.75 -19.08 0.88
C ALA A 384 -0.68 -19.19 -0.22
N SER A 385 -0.73 -18.29 -1.21
CA SER A 385 0.24 -18.23 -2.31
C SER A 385 1.67 -17.94 -1.81
N PHE A 386 1.81 -17.02 -0.86
CA PHE A 386 3.08 -16.69 -0.21
C PHE A 386 3.62 -17.86 0.62
N GLY A 387 2.76 -18.58 1.33
CA GLY A 387 3.09 -19.74 2.14
C GLY A 387 3.65 -20.90 1.32
N VAL A 388 2.97 -21.27 0.23
CA VAL A 388 3.47 -22.29 -0.71
C VAL A 388 4.84 -21.88 -1.26
N ALA A 389 4.98 -20.63 -1.70
CA ALA A 389 6.21 -20.13 -2.33
C ALA A 389 7.42 -19.99 -1.37
N ASN A 390 7.21 -19.82 -0.05
CA ASN A 390 8.28 -19.43 0.87
C ASN A 390 8.35 -20.20 2.21
N LEU A 391 7.27 -20.84 2.67
CA LEU A 391 7.13 -21.33 4.06
C LEU A 391 6.95 -22.85 4.18
N THR A 392 6.85 -23.59 3.08
CA THR A 392 6.82 -25.06 3.10
C THR A 392 8.16 -25.65 3.52
N ASN A 393 8.19 -26.93 3.91
CA ASN A 393 9.42 -27.63 4.28
C ASN A 393 10.51 -27.63 3.19
N SER A 394 10.15 -27.52 1.90
CA SER A 394 11.09 -27.47 0.78
C SER A 394 11.45 -26.05 0.34
N THR A 395 10.58 -25.06 0.56
CA THR A 395 10.83 -23.66 0.18
C THR A 395 11.46 -22.81 1.30
N PHE A 396 11.27 -23.18 2.57
CA PHE A 396 11.69 -22.38 3.72
C PHE A 396 13.19 -22.08 3.79
N ASN A 397 14.07 -23.06 3.56
CA ASN A 397 15.51 -22.82 3.63
C ASN A 397 15.98 -21.81 2.56
N ASN A 398 15.33 -21.79 1.39
CA ASN A 398 15.62 -20.80 0.34
C ASN A 398 15.07 -19.41 0.70
N PHE A 399 13.94 -19.34 1.40
CA PHE A 399 13.41 -18.08 1.94
C PHE A 399 14.31 -17.51 3.03
N VAL A 400 14.72 -18.33 4.00
CA VAL A 400 15.66 -17.97 5.07
C VAL A 400 17.02 -17.53 4.49
N ASN A 401 17.57 -18.24 3.50
CA ASN A 401 18.82 -17.81 2.85
C ASN A 401 18.69 -16.48 2.09
N ARG A 402 17.51 -16.20 1.50
CA ARG A 402 17.24 -14.97 0.74
C ARG A 402 17.00 -13.75 1.63
N VAL A 403 16.40 -13.95 2.81
CA VAL A 403 15.93 -12.88 3.72
C VAL A 403 16.82 -12.73 4.95
N GLY A 404 17.30 -13.84 5.51
CA GLY A 404 18.08 -13.91 6.75
C GLY A 404 19.41 -13.16 6.70
N GLY A 405 19.97 -12.92 5.52
CA GLY A 405 21.10 -11.99 5.35
C GLY A 405 20.80 -10.60 5.92
N VAL A 406 19.60 -10.06 5.67
CA VAL A 406 19.17 -8.74 6.15
C VAL A 406 18.95 -8.74 7.67
N PHE A 407 18.33 -9.81 8.20
CA PHE A 407 18.17 -9.99 9.64
C PHE A 407 19.53 -10.07 10.35
N SER A 408 20.47 -10.88 9.84
CA SER A 408 21.79 -11.10 10.46
C SER A 408 22.67 -9.84 10.55
N THR A 409 22.37 -8.82 9.73
CA THR A 409 23.05 -7.51 9.76
C THR A 409 22.31 -6.44 10.56
N SER A 410 21.10 -6.72 11.06
CA SER A 410 20.31 -5.79 11.84
C SER A 410 20.77 -5.79 13.30
N ASN A 411 20.93 -4.61 13.90
CA ASN A 411 21.34 -4.43 15.30
C ASN A 411 20.41 -3.52 16.10
N THR A 412 19.21 -3.25 15.56
CA THR A 412 18.17 -2.43 16.19
C THR A 412 16.77 -2.92 15.84
N TYR A 413 15.84 -2.72 16.77
CA TYR A 413 14.40 -2.97 16.62
C TYR A 413 13.83 -2.49 15.27
N GLU A 414 14.21 -1.29 14.83
CA GLU A 414 13.68 -0.69 13.61
C GLU A 414 14.26 -1.33 12.34
N GLN A 415 15.53 -1.75 12.33
CA GLN A 415 16.09 -2.51 11.21
C GLN A 415 15.47 -3.90 11.10
N GLU A 416 15.36 -4.64 12.22
CA GLU A 416 14.74 -5.96 12.24
C GLU A 416 13.28 -5.90 11.80
N THR A 417 12.49 -4.97 12.35
CA THR A 417 11.08 -4.77 11.97
C THR A 417 10.95 -4.40 10.49
N ASN A 418 11.84 -3.57 9.94
CA ASN A 418 11.85 -3.26 8.49
C ASN A 418 12.25 -4.46 7.63
N ALA A 419 13.23 -5.28 8.07
CA ALA A 419 13.61 -6.52 7.39
C ALA A 419 12.44 -7.52 7.36
N PHE A 420 11.70 -7.62 8.46
CA PHE A 420 10.48 -8.42 8.56
C PHE A 420 9.35 -7.90 7.67
N LEU A 421 9.05 -6.60 7.70
CA LEU A 421 8.06 -5.98 6.82
C LEU A 421 8.39 -6.20 5.33
N GLY A 422 9.67 -6.09 4.96
CA GLY A 422 10.15 -6.43 3.62
C GLY A 422 10.02 -7.92 3.27
N ALA A 423 10.14 -8.82 4.25
CA ALA A 423 9.97 -10.26 4.07
C ALA A 423 8.52 -10.69 3.83
N ILE A 424 7.55 -10.00 4.45
CA ILE A 424 6.11 -10.26 4.30
C ILE A 424 5.42 -9.42 3.21
N HIS A 425 6.14 -8.51 2.55
CA HIS A 425 5.59 -7.58 1.56
C HIS A 425 4.83 -8.30 0.44
N GLY A 426 3.54 -7.96 0.27
CA GLY A 426 2.64 -8.58 -0.72
C GLY A 426 2.14 -9.98 -0.33
N GLY A 427 2.57 -10.54 0.80
CA GLY A 427 2.20 -11.89 1.27
C GLY A 427 0.86 -11.98 1.99
N GLY A 428 -0.08 -11.05 1.76
CA GLY A 428 -1.40 -11.05 2.40
C GLY A 428 -1.40 -10.85 3.91
N LEU A 429 -0.33 -10.28 4.47
CA LEU A 429 -0.13 -10.09 5.91
C LEU A 429 -0.12 -8.61 6.30
N THR A 430 -0.44 -8.30 7.55
CA THR A 430 -0.35 -6.92 8.10
C THR A 430 0.09 -6.95 9.56
N LEU A 431 0.99 -6.03 9.91
CA LEU A 431 1.60 -5.91 11.23
C LEU A 431 0.96 -4.76 12.04
N TYR A 432 0.81 -4.99 13.33
CA TYR A 432 0.41 -4.00 14.32
C TYR A 432 1.43 -4.01 15.46
N GLU A 433 1.59 -2.89 16.13
CA GLU A 433 2.50 -2.72 17.27
C GLU A 433 1.76 -1.97 18.39
N ALA A 434 1.99 -2.33 19.65
CA ALA A 434 1.70 -1.48 20.79
C ALA A 434 2.80 -1.59 21.85
N ASP A 435 2.78 -0.67 22.81
CA ASP A 435 3.50 -0.83 24.07
C ASP A 435 2.62 -1.69 25.00
N ALA A 436 3.15 -2.79 25.53
CA ALA A 436 2.39 -3.73 26.37
C ALA A 436 1.84 -3.06 27.64
N ASN A 437 2.58 -2.09 28.19
CA ASN A 437 2.18 -1.31 29.35
C ASN A 437 1.07 -0.29 29.03
N SER A 438 0.79 -0.07 27.74
CA SER A 438 -0.24 0.85 27.22
C SER A 438 -1.44 0.14 26.57
N LEU A 439 -1.60 -1.18 26.76
CA LEU A 439 -2.75 -1.92 26.21
C LEU A 439 -4.09 -1.36 26.70
N SER A 440 -4.20 -0.99 27.99
CA SER A 440 -5.41 -0.41 28.59
C SER A 440 -5.74 1.01 28.08
N SER A 441 -4.75 1.75 27.55
CA SER A 441 -4.97 3.02 26.84
C SER A 441 -5.15 2.83 25.32
N GLY A 442 -5.20 1.58 24.85
CA GLY A 442 -5.57 1.19 23.49
C GLY A 442 -4.70 1.78 22.37
N ALA A 443 -3.47 2.19 22.69
CA ALA A 443 -2.58 2.98 21.84
C ALA A 443 -1.89 2.15 20.73
N TRP A 444 -2.69 1.47 19.90
CA TRP A 444 -2.21 0.66 18.78
C TRP A 444 -1.64 1.50 17.64
N ARG A 445 -0.56 0.98 17.05
CA ARG A 445 0.06 1.42 15.80
C ARG A 445 -0.18 0.31 14.78
N LEU A 446 -0.56 0.68 13.56
CA LEU A 446 -0.71 -0.20 12.42
C LEU A 446 0.43 0.15 11.46
N GLU A 447 1.30 -0.81 11.19
CA GLU A 447 2.43 -0.69 10.27
C GLU A 447 2.08 -1.44 8.97
N PRO A 448 1.59 -0.73 7.93
CA PRO A 448 1.16 -1.39 6.70
C PRO A 448 2.38 -1.96 5.95
N PRO A 449 2.26 -3.12 5.29
CA PRO A 449 3.34 -3.66 4.45
C PRO A 449 3.63 -2.79 3.22
N ASP A 450 2.66 -1.96 2.79
CA ASP A 450 2.77 -1.01 1.68
C ASP A 450 3.80 0.11 1.97
N ASN A 451 5.10 -0.15 1.75
CA ASN A 451 5.97 0.71 0.95
C ASN A 451 7.41 0.18 0.80
N ALA A 452 7.93 0.26 -0.43
CA ALA A 452 9.37 0.21 -0.66
C ALA A 452 10.03 1.58 -0.37
N LEU A 453 11.11 1.56 0.43
CA LEU A 453 11.99 2.69 0.77
C LEU A 453 11.36 3.85 1.58
N ILE A 454 11.72 3.88 2.87
CA ILE A 454 11.84 5.07 3.73
C ILE A 454 10.56 5.94 3.86
N ALA A 455 9.42 5.31 4.19
CA ALA A 455 8.32 5.99 4.87
C ALA A 455 7.46 4.99 5.66
N ILE A 456 7.90 4.60 6.86
CA ILE A 456 7.08 3.81 7.80
C ILE A 456 5.86 4.66 8.19
N LYS A 457 4.74 4.46 7.51
CA LYS A 457 3.53 5.26 7.72
C LYS A 457 2.74 4.71 8.90
N ARG A 458 3.25 4.96 10.11
CA ARG A 458 2.63 4.63 11.40
C ARG A 458 1.18 5.12 11.44
N ILE A 459 0.22 4.22 11.27
CA ILE A 459 -1.21 4.53 11.41
C ILE A 459 -1.57 4.29 12.87
N TYR A 460 -1.57 5.37 13.67
CA TYR A 460 -2.02 5.32 15.05
C TYR A 460 -3.54 5.15 15.10
N CYS A 461 -4.02 4.07 15.72
CA CYS A 461 -5.43 3.89 16.06
C CYS A 461 -5.76 4.74 17.30
N THR A 462 -5.78 6.07 17.16
CA THR A 462 -6.08 7.00 18.27
C THR A 462 -7.54 6.90 18.74
N TYR A 463 -7.83 7.51 19.89
CA TYR A 463 -9.17 7.64 20.46
C TYR A 463 -9.90 8.85 19.86
#